data_AF-A0A4V6QP88-F1
#
_entry.id   AF-A0A4V6QP88-F1
#
_cell.length_a   1.000
_cell.length_b   1.000
_cell.length_c   1.000
_cell.angle_alpha   90.00
_cell.angle_beta   90.00
_cell.angle_gamma   90.00
#
_symmetry.space_group_name_H-M   'P 1'
#
loop_
_entity.id
_entity.type
_entity.pdbx_description
1 polymer ?
#
loop_
_entity_poly.entity_id
_entity_poly.type
_entity_poly.pdbx_seq_one_letter_code
_entity_poly.pdbx_strand_id
1 'polypeptide(L)'
;MPKMIFVNLPVTDLAKSMAFYKSIGFENNPQFTDDTAACMVWSEAINVMLLTHDKWRQFTTRPIAPPGANEVMIALSCDGRAEVDAMNDAAAKNGGTADVNPAQDLGFMYNRNLADPDGHIFEAMWMDMSAMSQG
;
A
#
# COMPACT_ATOMS: atom_id res chain seq x y z
N MET A 1 16.33 18.69 -4.46
CA MET A 1 15.01 18.04 -4.40
C MET A 1 15.17 16.72 -3.68
N PRO A 2 14.27 16.34 -2.76
CA PRO A 2 14.27 15.01 -2.16
C PRO A 2 14.12 13.95 -3.25
N LYS A 3 14.69 12.77 -3.02
CA LYS A 3 14.44 11.61 -3.89
C LYS A 3 13.06 11.05 -3.57
N MET A 4 12.36 10.64 -4.61
CA MET A 4 10.97 10.17 -4.56
C MET A 4 10.91 8.68 -4.88
N ILE A 5 9.90 7.99 -4.35
CA ILE A 5 9.53 6.64 -4.79
C ILE A 5 8.15 6.69 -5.47
N PHE A 6 8.06 5.99 -6.60
CA PHE A 6 6.80 5.72 -7.30
C PHE A 6 6.68 4.20 -7.44
N VAL A 7 5.75 3.61 -6.69
CA VAL A 7 5.50 2.17 -6.71
C VAL A 7 4.41 1.90 -7.74
N ASN A 8 4.77 1.27 -8.85
CA ASN A 8 3.80 0.89 -9.88
C ASN A 8 3.17 -0.46 -9.51
N LEU A 9 1.84 -0.54 -9.47
CA LEU A 9 1.10 -1.75 -9.14
C LEU A 9 0.06 -2.04 -10.22
N PRO A 10 0.06 -3.25 -10.81
CA PRO A 10 -0.97 -3.65 -11.76
C PRO A 10 -2.28 -3.95 -11.03
N VAL A 11 -3.37 -3.36 -11.50
CA VAL A 11 -4.72 -3.53 -10.93
C VAL A 11 -5.73 -3.98 -11.98
N THR A 12 -6.70 -4.76 -11.54
CA THR A 12 -7.77 -5.30 -12.40
C THR A 12 -8.96 -4.33 -12.56
N ASP A 13 -9.22 -3.47 -11.57
CA ASP A 13 -10.30 -2.49 -11.59
C ASP A 13 -9.83 -1.17 -10.97
N LEU A 14 -9.48 -0.21 -11.82
CA LEU A 14 -8.88 1.05 -11.42
C LEU A 14 -9.75 1.84 -10.42
N ALA A 15 -11.07 1.86 -10.63
CA ALA A 15 -11.99 2.61 -9.79
C ALA A 15 -12.09 1.99 -8.39
N LYS A 16 -12.15 0.65 -8.28
CA LYS A 16 -12.13 -0.05 -6.99
C LYS A 16 -10.81 0.16 -6.26
N SER A 17 -9.68 0.04 -6.96
CA SER A 17 -8.37 0.25 -6.34
C SER A 17 -8.23 1.70 -5.86
N MET A 18 -8.60 2.72 -6.66
CA MET A 18 -8.60 4.11 -6.19
C MET A 18 -9.43 4.33 -4.93
N ALA A 19 -10.64 3.75 -4.85
CA ALA A 19 -11.49 3.85 -3.67
C ALA A 19 -10.85 3.17 -2.44
N PHE A 20 -10.24 2.01 -2.63
CA PHE A 20 -9.49 1.30 -1.59
C PHE A 20 -8.33 2.14 -1.06
N TYR A 21 -7.43 2.61 -1.93
CA TYR A 21 -6.26 3.41 -1.53
C TYR A 21 -6.67 4.69 -0.82
N LYS A 22 -7.75 5.35 -1.27
CA LYS A 22 -8.33 6.49 -0.58
C LYS A 22 -8.80 6.15 0.83
N SER A 23 -9.40 4.98 1.04
CA SER A 23 -9.91 4.56 2.34
C SER A 23 -8.80 4.29 3.38
N ILE A 24 -7.61 3.92 2.93
CA ILE A 24 -6.44 3.65 3.79
C ILE A 24 -5.50 4.86 3.92
N GLY A 25 -5.94 6.06 3.51
CA GLY A 25 -5.24 7.32 3.78
C GLY A 25 -4.48 7.94 2.60
N PHE A 26 -4.52 7.35 1.40
CA PHE A 26 -3.90 7.98 0.23
C PHE A 26 -4.80 9.04 -0.39
N GLU A 27 -4.20 10.05 -1.00
CA GLU A 27 -4.91 11.06 -1.79
C GLU A 27 -4.67 10.89 -3.28
N ASN A 28 -5.69 11.12 -4.12
CA ASN A 28 -5.49 11.05 -5.56
C ASN A 28 -4.84 12.35 -6.08
N ASN A 29 -3.83 12.21 -6.95
CA ASN A 29 -3.30 13.31 -7.73
C ASN A 29 -3.94 13.31 -9.15
N PRO A 30 -4.89 14.22 -9.44
CA PRO A 30 -5.63 14.22 -10.70
C PRO A 30 -4.76 14.62 -11.91
N GLN A 31 -3.61 15.26 -11.70
CA GLN A 31 -2.70 15.62 -12.80
C GLN A 31 -2.03 14.38 -13.43
N PHE A 32 -1.88 13.30 -12.65
CA PHE A 32 -1.27 12.04 -13.07
C PHE A 32 -2.27 10.88 -13.01
N THR A 33 -3.54 11.19 -13.25
CA THR A 33 -4.64 10.20 -13.25
C THR A 33 -5.48 10.34 -14.51
N ASP A 34 -5.72 9.22 -15.17
CA ASP A 34 -6.59 9.07 -16.33
C ASP A 34 -7.30 7.70 -16.26
N ASP A 35 -8.00 7.32 -17.33
CA ASP A 35 -8.76 6.06 -17.37
C ASP A 35 -7.88 4.80 -17.39
N THR A 36 -6.55 4.95 -17.58
CA THR A 36 -5.59 3.84 -17.68
C THR A 36 -4.69 3.71 -16.45
N ALA A 37 -4.58 4.77 -15.64
CA ALA A 37 -3.73 4.82 -14.46
C ALA A 37 -4.18 5.88 -13.45
N ALA A 38 -3.90 5.66 -12.16
CA ALA A 38 -4.13 6.64 -11.11
C ALA A 38 -2.92 6.80 -10.20
N CYS A 39 -2.60 8.05 -9.84
CA CYS A 39 -1.55 8.37 -8.88
C CYS A 39 -2.15 8.57 -7.49
N MET A 40 -1.80 7.70 -6.55
CA MET A 40 -2.20 7.73 -5.15
C MET A 40 -1.01 8.20 -4.30
N VAL A 41 -1.15 9.34 -3.65
CA VAL A 41 -0.12 10.03 -2.87
C VAL A 41 -0.24 9.61 -1.41
N TRP A 42 0.84 9.05 -0.85
CA TRP A 42 0.96 8.77 0.58
C TRP A 42 1.59 9.95 1.32
N SER A 43 2.64 10.52 0.73
CA SER A 43 3.34 11.67 1.28
C SER A 43 4.01 12.47 0.17
N GLU A 44 4.65 13.59 0.54
CA GLU A 44 5.47 14.36 -0.41
C GLU A 44 6.59 13.54 -1.07
N ALA A 45 6.95 12.35 -0.56
CA ALA A 45 8.03 11.52 -1.09
C ALA A 45 7.58 10.17 -1.67
N ILE A 46 6.37 9.71 -1.34
CA ILE A 46 5.89 8.35 -1.62
C ILE A 46 4.58 8.39 -2.40
N ASN A 47 4.59 7.77 -3.58
CA ASN A 47 3.43 7.66 -4.45
C ASN A 47 3.25 6.21 -4.90
N VAL A 48 2.01 5.77 -5.05
CA VAL A 48 1.61 4.50 -5.65
C VAL A 48 0.89 4.81 -6.96
N MET A 49 1.41 4.26 -8.06
CA MET A 49 0.80 4.34 -9.38
C MET A 49 -0.01 3.06 -9.62
N LEU A 50 -1.33 3.18 -9.59
CA LEU A 50 -2.24 2.09 -9.93
C LEU A 50 -2.38 2.04 -11.45
N LEU A 51 -2.00 0.93 -12.07
CA LEU A 51 -1.96 0.79 -13.52
C LEU A 51 -2.91 -0.31 -13.96
N THR A 52 -3.78 -0.05 -14.92
CA THR A 52 -4.51 -1.13 -15.59
C THR A 52 -3.51 -2.15 -16.18
N HIS A 53 -3.91 -3.41 -16.32
CA HIS A 53 -3.03 -4.44 -16.87
C HIS A 53 -2.48 -4.09 -18.27
N ASP A 54 -3.27 -3.41 -19.10
CA ASP A 54 -2.83 -2.96 -20.42
C ASP A 54 -1.76 -1.88 -20.32
N LYS A 55 -1.90 -0.94 -19.37
CA LYS A 55 -0.88 0.07 -19.09
C LYS A 55 0.39 -0.55 -18.54
N TRP A 56 0.28 -1.48 -17.57
CA TRP A 56 1.42 -2.20 -16.98
C TRP A 56 2.29 -2.90 -18.04
N ARG A 57 1.68 -3.57 -19.02
CA ARG A 57 2.39 -4.28 -20.09
C ARG A 57 3.25 -3.37 -20.99
N GLN A 58 3.05 -2.05 -20.93
CA GLN A 58 3.91 -1.09 -21.63
C GLN A 58 5.23 -0.84 -20.88
N PHE A 59 5.29 -1.15 -19.58
CA PHE A 59 6.46 -0.90 -18.72
C PHE A 59 7.40 -2.09 -18.68
N THR A 60 6.87 -3.31 -18.84
CA THR A 60 7.64 -4.55 -18.71
C THR A 60 7.04 -5.69 -19.52
N THR A 61 7.90 -6.58 -20.01
CA THR A 61 7.50 -7.84 -20.66
C THR A 61 7.39 -9.00 -19.68
N ARG A 62 7.74 -8.79 -18.40
CA ARG A 62 7.59 -9.81 -17.34
C ARG A 62 6.11 -10.06 -17.04
N PRO A 63 5.73 -11.30 -16.69
CA PRO A 63 4.36 -11.58 -16.30
C PRO A 63 3.99 -10.82 -15.02
N ILE A 64 2.71 -10.46 -14.90
CA ILE A 64 2.13 -10.03 -13.62
C ILE A 64 2.15 -11.23 -12.68
N ALA A 65 2.48 -11.01 -11.41
CA ALA A 65 2.48 -12.06 -10.40
C ALA A 65 1.12 -12.78 -10.39
N PRO A 66 1.08 -14.12 -10.42
CA PRO A 66 -0.18 -14.85 -10.41
C PRO A 66 -0.89 -14.66 -9.06
N PRO A 67 -2.23 -14.81 -9.00
CA PRO A 67 -2.97 -14.72 -7.75
C PRO A 67 -2.38 -15.61 -6.65
N GLY A 68 -2.16 -15.04 -5.47
CA GLY A 68 -1.56 -15.70 -4.31
C GLY A 68 -0.02 -15.68 -4.27
N ALA A 69 0.65 -15.21 -5.31
CA ALA A 69 2.08 -14.90 -5.27
C ALA A 69 2.29 -13.42 -4.93
N ASN A 70 3.35 -13.12 -4.18
CA ASN A 70 3.74 -11.77 -3.82
C ASN A 70 5.21 -11.54 -4.19
N GLU A 71 5.48 -10.50 -5.00
CA GLU A 71 6.85 -10.13 -5.37
C GLU A 71 7.48 -9.21 -4.30
N VAL A 72 6.66 -8.38 -3.65
CA VAL A 72 7.10 -7.38 -2.68
C VAL A 72 6.04 -7.18 -1.59
N MET A 73 6.49 -6.70 -0.44
CA MET A 73 5.66 -6.13 0.62
C MET A 73 6.13 -4.69 0.88
N ILE A 74 5.19 -3.75 0.95
CA ILE A 74 5.47 -2.32 1.08
C ILE A 74 5.13 -1.87 2.50
N ALA A 75 6.13 -1.52 3.29
CA ALA A 75 5.91 -0.99 4.63
C ALA A 75 5.66 0.52 4.61
N LEU A 76 4.56 0.94 5.23
CA LEU A 76 4.16 2.33 5.42
C LEU A 76 4.22 2.66 6.91
N SER A 77 4.94 3.73 7.24
CA SER A 77 5.03 4.23 8.60
C SER A 77 3.73 4.90 9.02
N CYS A 78 3.25 4.57 10.21
CA CYS A 78 2.12 5.20 10.88
C CYS A 78 2.61 5.95 12.13
N ASP A 79 1.90 6.99 12.53
CA ASP A 79 2.21 7.82 13.70
C ASP A 79 1.89 7.14 15.03
N GLY A 80 1.04 6.11 15.00
CA GLY A 80 0.63 5.39 16.21
C GLY A 80 0.04 4.02 15.95
N ARG A 81 -0.04 3.22 17.01
CA ARG A 81 -0.67 1.89 17.00
C ARG A 81 -2.12 1.94 16.55
N ALA A 82 -2.86 2.96 16.98
CA ALA A 82 -4.26 3.15 16.58
C ALA A 82 -4.42 3.39 15.08
N GLU A 83 -3.43 4.02 14.43
CA GLU A 83 -3.46 4.23 12.98
C GLU A 83 -3.14 2.94 12.22
N VAL A 84 -2.22 2.11 12.74
CA VAL A 84 -1.99 0.75 12.22
C VAL A 84 -3.30 -0.06 12.23
N ASP A 85 -4.04 -0.01 13.35
CA ASP A 85 -5.34 -0.68 13.46
C ASP A 85 -6.39 -0.10 12.52
N ALA A 86 -6.51 1.23 12.46
CA ALA A 86 -7.46 1.91 11.61
C ALA A 86 -7.23 1.61 10.12
N MET A 87 -5.97 1.56 9.68
CA MET A 87 -5.62 1.24 8.30
C MET A 87 -6.03 -0.20 7.94
N ASN A 88 -5.77 -1.16 8.83
CA ASN A 88 -6.15 -2.55 8.61
C ASN A 88 -7.69 -2.73 8.57
N ASP A 89 -8.39 -2.09 9.50
CA ASP A 89 -9.86 -2.08 9.54
C ASP A 89 -10.47 -1.44 8.28
N ALA A 90 -9.87 -0.34 7.80
CA ALA A 90 -10.30 0.31 6.56
C ALA A 90 -10.09 -0.62 5.36
N ALA A 91 -8.96 -1.34 5.30
CA ALA A 91 -8.69 -2.28 4.23
C ALA A 91 -9.77 -3.37 4.13
N ALA A 92 -10.11 -4.03 5.25
CA ALA A 92 -11.15 -5.07 5.28
C ALA A 92 -12.54 -4.55 4.88
N LYS A 93 -12.87 -3.30 5.23
CA LYS A 93 -14.19 -2.70 4.91
C LYS A 93 -14.31 -2.24 3.46
N ASN A 94 -13.19 -2.06 2.75
CA ASN A 94 -13.15 -1.45 1.42
C ASN A 94 -12.63 -2.41 0.33
N GLY A 95 -12.83 -3.72 0.51
CA GLY A 95 -12.57 -4.74 -0.51
C GLY A 95 -11.16 -5.31 -0.52
N GLY A 96 -10.30 -4.90 0.42
CA GLY A 96 -9.04 -5.58 0.69
C GLY A 96 -9.18 -6.63 1.78
N THR A 97 -8.04 -7.17 2.21
CA THR A 97 -7.95 -8.20 3.26
C THR A 97 -7.10 -7.69 4.41
N ALA A 98 -7.65 -7.69 5.62
CA ALA A 98 -6.91 -7.42 6.84
C ALA A 98 -6.16 -8.67 7.32
N ASP A 99 -5.10 -8.45 8.11
CA ASP A 99 -4.32 -9.48 8.82
C ASP A 99 -3.92 -10.67 7.94
N VAL A 100 -3.38 -10.38 6.74
CA VAL A 100 -2.85 -11.43 5.84
C VAL A 100 -1.67 -12.20 6.43
N ASN A 101 -1.06 -11.64 7.48
CA ASN A 101 -0.12 -12.31 8.38
C ASN A 101 -0.54 -12.03 9.84
N PRO A 102 -0.09 -12.85 10.81
CA PRO A 102 -0.28 -12.56 12.23
C PRO A 102 0.29 -11.19 12.61
N ALA A 103 -0.46 -10.41 13.38
CA ALA A 103 0.01 -9.13 13.91
C ALA A 103 1.30 -9.29 14.72
N GLN A 104 2.23 -8.35 14.56
CA GLN A 104 3.46 -8.32 15.34
C GLN A 104 3.39 -7.21 16.37
N ASP A 105 3.62 -7.57 17.63
CA ASP A 105 3.71 -6.63 18.74
C ASP A 105 4.95 -6.93 19.57
N LEU A 106 5.98 -6.10 19.40
CA LEU A 106 7.23 -6.16 20.14
C LEU A 106 7.32 -5.09 21.24
N GLY A 107 6.20 -4.42 21.56
CA GLY A 107 6.16 -3.27 22.47
C GLY A 107 6.66 -1.97 21.81
N PHE A 108 7.91 -1.94 21.36
CA PHE A 108 8.53 -0.79 20.65
C PHE A 108 8.20 -0.74 19.16
N MET A 109 7.70 -1.84 18.60
CA MET A 109 7.27 -1.93 17.21
C MET A 109 5.92 -2.65 17.18
N TYR A 110 4.99 -2.11 16.40
CA TYR A 110 3.68 -2.70 16.16
C TYR A 110 3.38 -2.65 14.67
N ASN A 111 3.07 -3.79 14.07
CA ASN A 111 2.64 -3.84 12.67
C ASN A 111 1.51 -4.83 12.44
N ARG A 112 0.76 -4.55 11.37
CA ARG A 112 -0.25 -5.43 10.80
C ARG A 112 -0.14 -5.37 9.29
N ASN A 113 -0.31 -6.52 8.64
CA ASN A 113 -0.25 -6.63 7.19
C ASN A 113 -1.65 -6.66 6.59
N LEU A 114 -1.83 -5.97 5.46
CA LEU A 114 -3.07 -5.95 4.69
C LEU A 114 -2.77 -6.21 3.22
N ALA A 115 -3.74 -6.77 2.50
CA ALA A 115 -3.71 -6.86 1.04
C ALA A 115 -4.76 -5.94 0.42
N ASP A 116 -4.40 -5.30 -0.68
CA ASP A 116 -5.36 -4.57 -1.50
C ASP A 116 -6.28 -5.52 -2.31
N PRO A 117 -7.27 -5.00 -3.07
CA PRO A 117 -8.19 -5.84 -3.85
C PRO A 117 -7.53 -6.76 -4.89
N ASP A 118 -6.32 -6.42 -5.34
CA ASP A 118 -5.55 -7.20 -6.31
C ASP A 118 -4.51 -8.11 -5.64
N GLY A 119 -4.41 -8.07 -4.31
CA GLY A 119 -3.54 -8.92 -3.50
C GLY A 119 -2.18 -8.31 -3.17
N HIS A 120 -1.93 -7.04 -3.51
CA HIS A 120 -0.66 -6.37 -3.19
C HIS A 120 -0.54 -6.17 -1.68
N ILE A 121 0.60 -6.57 -1.11
CA ILE A 121 0.79 -6.58 0.35
C ILE A 121 1.39 -5.26 0.84
N PHE A 122 0.71 -4.68 1.83
CA PHE A 122 1.17 -3.53 2.60
C PHE A 122 1.36 -3.93 4.07
N GLU A 123 2.35 -3.32 4.71
CA GLU A 123 2.57 -3.39 6.15
C GLU A 123 2.32 -2.01 6.74
N ALA A 124 1.27 -1.88 7.55
CA ALA A 124 1.08 -0.70 8.37
C ALA A 124 1.93 -0.87 9.62
N MET A 125 2.92 0.01 9.83
CA MET A 125 3.91 -0.15 10.87
C MET A 125 4.10 1.12 11.69
N TRP A 126 4.05 0.97 13.01
CA TRP A 126 4.45 1.99 13.96
C TRP A 126 5.68 1.53 14.73
N MET A 127 6.61 2.45 14.99
CA MET A 127 7.80 2.19 15.79
C MET A 127 8.10 3.36 16.73
N ASP A 128 8.33 3.06 18.00
CA ASP A 128 8.87 4.00 18.97
C ASP A 128 10.41 3.93 18.96
N MET A 129 11.01 4.87 18.23
CA MET A 129 12.47 4.98 18.10
C MET A 129 13.17 5.25 19.45
N SER A 130 12.47 5.76 20.47
CA SER A 130 13.05 6.01 21.79
C SER A 130 13.12 4.74 22.65
N ALA A 131 12.22 3.79 22.39
CA ALA A 131 12.17 2.48 23.03
C ALA A 131 13.02 1.42 22.28
N MET A 132 13.56 1.77 21.11
CA MET A 132 14.54 0.94 20.40
C MET A 132 15.86 0.94 21.18
N SER A 133 16.00 0.00 22.12
CA SER A 133 17.28 -0.22 22.79
C SER A 133 18.34 -0.52 21.72
N GLN A 134 19.46 0.21 21.72
CA GLN A 134 20.61 -0.09 20.87
C GLN A 134 21.07 -1.52 21.17
N GLY A 135 20.67 -2.46 20.32
CA GLY A 135 21.20 -3.82 20.31
C GLY A 135 22.65 -3.84 19.86
#